data_AF-A0A1F9XKH9-F1
#
_entry.id   AF-A0A1F9XKH9-F1
#
_cell.length_a   1.000
_cell.length_b   1.000
_cell.length_c   1.000
_cell.angle_alpha   90.00
_cell.angle_beta   90.00
_cell.angle_gamma   90.00
#
_symmetry.space_group_name_H-M   'P 1'
#
loop_
_entity.id
_entity.type
_entity.pdbx_description
1 polymer ?
#
loop_
_entity_poly.entity_id
_entity_poly.type
_entity_poly.pdbx_seq_one_letter_code
_entity_poly.pdbx_strand_id
1 'polypeptide(L)'
;MNETYSYDKAAQISRIIWHFRSEKTGKTVKKSVNLRCFYPEELLALAHYNGFRVAARYGDFRGRPFTGASREQILILNKRP
;
A
#
# COMPACT_ATOMS: atom_id res chain seq x y z
N MET A 1 3.05 0.13 25.01
CA MET A 1 2.84 0.65 23.64
C MET A 1 1.38 0.45 23.32
N ASN A 2 0.65 1.50 22.92
CA ASN A 2 -0.77 1.38 22.58
C ASN A 2 -0.98 1.72 21.11
N GLU A 3 -1.78 0.93 20.41
CA GLU A 3 -2.12 1.13 19.00
C GLU A 3 -3.56 1.62 18.84
N THR A 4 -3.78 2.52 17.89
CA THR A 4 -5.11 2.95 17.47
C THR A 4 -5.23 2.76 15.97
N TYR A 5 -6.28 2.04 15.55
CA TYR A 5 -6.62 1.79 14.16
C TYR A 5 -7.93 2.50 13.79
N SER A 6 -7.97 3.12 12.63
CA SER A 6 -9.20 3.63 12.02
C SER A 6 -9.17 3.43 10.51
N TYR A 7 -10.34 3.27 9.90
CA TYR A 7 -10.48 3.12 8.45
C TYR A 7 -11.36 4.22 7.88
N ASP A 8 -10.79 5.05 7.02
CA ASP A 8 -11.50 6.06 6.26
C ASP A 8 -12.12 5.40 5.02
N LYS A 9 -13.43 5.11 5.08
CA LYS A 9 -14.14 4.41 4.01
C LYS A 9 -14.18 5.19 2.70
N ALA A 10 -14.27 6.52 2.76
CA ALA A 10 -14.37 7.36 1.57
C ALA A 10 -13.01 7.48 0.87
N ALA A 11 -11.93 7.66 1.64
CA ALA A 11 -10.58 7.71 1.08
C ALA A 11 -9.97 6.32 0.81
N GLN A 12 -10.58 5.26 1.36
CA GLN A 12 -10.06 3.88 1.40
C GLN A 12 -8.67 3.79 2.05
N ILE A 13 -8.48 4.50 3.16
CA ILE A 13 -7.19 4.59 3.87
C ILE A 13 -7.32 4.01 5.28
N SER A 14 -6.45 3.06 5.61
CA SER A 14 -6.20 2.59 6.97
C SER A 14 -5.20 3.52 7.66
N ARG A 15 -5.56 4.05 8.83
CA ARG A 15 -4.67 4.88 9.66
C ARG A 15 -4.31 4.13 10.93
N ILE A 16 -3.01 3.92 11.13
CA ILE A 16 -2.46 3.29 12.34
C ILE A 16 -1.67 4.36 13.10
N ILE A 17 -1.96 4.51 14.39
CA ILE A 17 -1.25 5.42 15.30
C ILE A 17 -0.69 4.62 16.47
N TRP A 18 0.63 4.64 16.63
CA TRP A 18 1.31 4.06 17.78
C TRP A 18 1.64 5.14 18.82
N HIS A 19 1.32 4.84 20.07
CA HIS A 19 1.62 5.66 21.24
C HIS A 19 2.75 4.99 22.04
N PHE A 20 3.92 5.62 22.02
CA PHE A 20 5.12 5.19 22.74
C PHE A 20 5.28 6.04 23.99
N ARG A 21 5.09 5.46 25.17
CA ARG A 21 5.37 6.12 26.44
C ARG A 21 6.79 5.79 26.88
N SER A 22 7.60 6.80 27.15
CA SER A 22 8.92 6.65 27.75
C SER A 22 8.79 6.36 29.24
N GLU A 23 9.38 5.27 29.71
CA GLU A 23 9.40 4.95 31.15
C GLU A 23 10.31 5.90 31.93
N LYS A 24 11.43 6.33 31.33
CA LYS A 24 12.38 7.26 31.96
C LYS A 24 11.86 8.69 32.12
N THR A 25 11.10 9.18 31.12
CA THR A 25 10.69 10.59 31.07
C THR A 25 9.18 10.80 31.24
N GLY A 26 8.39 9.72 31.22
CA GLY A 26 6.93 9.76 31.24
C GLY A 26 6.29 10.30 29.96
N LYS A 27 7.06 10.88 29.03
CA LYS A 27 6.57 11.50 27.80
C LYS A 27 6.00 10.47 26.83
N THR A 28 4.90 10.81 26.16
CA THR A 28 4.29 9.98 25.11
C THR A 28 4.57 10.58 23.73
N VAL A 29 5.14 9.79 22.83
CA VAL A 29 5.36 10.12 21.42
C VAL A 29 4.37 9.35 20.57
N LYS A 30 3.79 10.03 19.57
CA LYS A 30 2.90 9.41 18.57
C LYS A 30 3.65 9.22 17.25
N LYS A 31 3.46 8.06 16.62
CA LYS A 31 3.90 7.79 15.23
C LYS A 31 2.70 7.28 14.45
N SER A 32 2.53 7.75 13.22
CA SER A 32 1.39 7.40 12.37
C SER A 32 1.84 6.88 11.03
N VAL A 33 1.14 5.86 10.52
CA VAL A 33 1.28 5.35 9.15
C VAL A 33 -0.12 5.27 8.52
N ASN A 34 -0.21 5.71 7.27
CA ASN A 34 -1.41 5.61 6.45
C ASN A 34 -1.15 4.58 5.34
N LEU A 35 -2.05 3.62 5.18
CA LEU A 35 -1.97 2.56 4.18
C LEU A 35 -3.21 2.58 3.29
N ARG A 36 -3.03 2.39 1.99
CA ARG A 36 -4.10 2.13 1.03
C ARG A 36 -3.75 0.88 0.25
N CYS A 37 -4.65 -0.09 0.27
CA CYS A 37 -4.57 -1.30 -0.55
C CYS A 37 -5.42 -1.10 -1.79
N PHE A 38 -4.83 -1.29 -2.96
CA PHE A 38 -5.55 -1.28 -4.23
C PHE A 38 -5.86 -2.73 -4.63
N TYR A 39 -7.07 -2.97 -5.12
CA TYR A 39 -7.35 -4.28 -5.73
C TYR A 39 -6.47 -4.50 -6.96
N PRO A 40 -6.14 -5.75 -7.31
CA PRO A 40 -5.20 -6.01 -8.40
C PRO A 40 -5.60 -5.35 -9.73
N GLU A 41 -6.88 -5.42 -10.09
CA GLU A 41 -7.42 -4.80 -11.31
C GLU A 41 -7.62 -3.27 -11.17
N GLU A 42 -7.88 -2.77 -9.95
CA GLU A 42 -7.92 -1.32 -9.69
C GLU A 42 -6.55 -0.69 -9.98
N LEU A 43 -5.46 -1.36 -9.58
CA LEU A 43 -4.11 -0.86 -9.87
C LEU A 43 -3.83 -0.80 -11.38
N LEU A 44 -4.31 -1.78 -12.15
CA LEU A 44 -4.20 -1.75 -13.62
C LEU A 44 -5.01 -0.61 -14.23
N ALA A 45 -6.23 -0.37 -13.73
CA ALA A 45 -7.07 0.74 -14.16
C ALA A 45 -6.40 2.09 -13.85
N LEU A 46 -5.85 2.26 -12.65
CA LEU A 46 -5.10 3.46 -12.27
C LEU A 46 -3.91 3.70 -13.21
N ALA A 47 -3.12 2.66 -13.53
CA ALA A 47 -2.04 2.79 -14.50
C ALA A 47 -2.57 3.23 -15.88
N HIS A 48 -3.67 2.63 -16.36
CA HIS A 48 -4.28 2.98 -17.64
C HIS A 48 -4.72 4.46 -17.68
N TYR A 49 -5.50 4.90 -16.70
CA TYR A 49 -6.08 6.24 -16.66
C TYR A 49 -5.06 7.34 -16.38
N ASN A 50 -3.89 6.99 -15.82
CA ASN A 50 -2.79 7.93 -15.63
C ASN A 50 -1.77 7.90 -16.78
N GLY A 51 -2.16 7.39 -17.96
CA GLY A 51 -1.34 7.46 -19.17
C GLY A 51 -0.19 6.46 -19.21
N PHE A 52 -0.30 5.32 -18.52
CA PHE A 52 0.67 4.24 -18.59
C PHE A 52 0.14 3.04 -19.36
N ARG A 53 1.05 2.35 -20.05
CA ARG A 53 0.84 1.01 -20.59
C ARG A 53 1.58 0.02 -19.70
N VAL A 54 0.90 -1.04 -19.31
CA VAL A 54 1.51 -2.14 -18.55
C VAL A 54 2.31 -3.00 -19.53
N ALA A 55 3.63 -3.03 -19.36
CA ALA A 55 4.55 -3.82 -20.17
C ALA A 55 4.70 -5.24 -19.63
N ALA A 56 4.66 -5.40 -18.31
CA ALA A 56 4.69 -6.70 -17.63
C ALA A 56 4.00 -6.62 -16.27
N ARG A 57 3.52 -7.79 -15.81
CA ARG A 57 2.90 -7.98 -14.49
C ARG A 57 3.44 -9.27 -13.87
N TYR A 58 4.06 -9.15 -12.69
CA TYR A 58 4.66 -10.28 -11.97
C TYR A 58 4.05 -10.45 -10.57
N GLY A 59 4.09 -11.68 -10.08
CA GLY A 59 3.63 -12.06 -8.75
C GLY A 59 4.70 -11.97 -7.66
N ASP A 60 5.94 -11.64 -8.04
CA ASP A 60 7.08 -11.42 -7.16
C ASP A 60 8.29 -10.82 -7.90
N PHE A 61 9.30 -10.43 -7.12
CA PHE A 61 10.57 -9.89 -7.62
C PHE A 61 11.47 -10.90 -8.35
N ARG A 62 11.06 -12.17 -8.45
CA ARG A 62 11.78 -13.19 -9.25
C ARG A 62 11.20 -13.32 -10.67
N GLY A 63 10.21 -12.49 -11.02
CA GLY A 63 9.62 -12.45 -12.35
C GLY A 63 8.61 -13.59 -12.60
N ARG A 64 8.11 -14.26 -11.57
CA ARG A 64 7.07 -15.29 -11.76
C ARG A 64 5.74 -14.63 -12.13
N PRO A 65 4.85 -15.31 -12.88
CA PRO A 65 3.56 -14.76 -13.27
C PRO A 65 2.72 -14.35 -12.06
N PHE A 66 1.95 -13.27 -12.20
CA PHE A 66 0.94 -12.91 -11.21
C PHE A 66 -0.24 -13.89 -11.26
N THR A 67 -0.64 -14.41 -10.11
CA THR A 67 -1.79 -15.31 -9.94
C THR A 67 -2.56 -14.95 -8.67
N GLY A 68 -3.73 -15.56 -8.44
CA GLY A 68 -4.47 -15.38 -7.19
C GLY A 68 -3.73 -15.86 -5.93
N ALA A 69 -2.66 -16.64 -6.07
CA ALA A 69 -1.79 -17.08 -4.97
C ALA A 69 -0.57 -16.16 -4.76
N SER A 70 -0.38 -15.14 -5.59
CA SER A 70 0.75 -14.22 -5.48
C SER A 70 0.62 -13.33 -4.24
N ARG A 71 1.71 -13.24 -3.47
CA ARG A 71 1.79 -12.33 -2.30
C ARG A 71 2.05 -10.88 -2.70
N GLU A 72 2.63 -10.68 -3.88
CA GLU A 72 3.05 -9.39 -4.40
C GLU A 72 2.43 -9.17 -5.78
N GLN A 73 2.34 -7.90 -6.19
CA GLN A 73 1.99 -7.51 -7.54
C GLN A 73 2.98 -6.45 -8.00
N ILE A 74 3.74 -6.77 -9.04
CA ILE A 74 4.76 -5.88 -9.60
C ILE A 74 4.35 -5.53 -11.03
N LEU A 75 4.19 -4.24 -11.30
CA LEU A 75 3.88 -3.72 -12.63
C LEU A 75 5.11 -3.02 -13.21
N ILE A 76 5.48 -3.40 -14.43
CA ILE A 76 6.43 -2.64 -15.24
C ILE A 76 5.63 -1.74 -16.17
N LEU A 77 5.78 -0.43 -16.02
CA LEU A 77 4.97 0.57 -16.72
C LEU A 77 5.82 1.35 -17.71
N ASN A 78 5.27 1.57 -18.90
CA ASN A 78 5.79 2.53 -19.87
C ASN A 78 4.82 3.71 -19.96
N LYS A 79 5.33 4.94 -20.06
CA LYS A 79 4.51 6.10 -20.37
C LYS A 79 3.91 5.92 -21.78
N ARG A 80 2.62 6.22 -21.95
CA ARG A 80 2.00 6.30 -23.27
C ARG A 80 2.52 7.54 -24.01
N PRO A 81 2.69 7.47 -25.34
CA PRO A 81 3.03 8.64 -26.15
C PRO A 81 1.96 9.73 -26.00
#